data_AF-A0A0J8BG70-F1
#
_entry.id   AF-A0A0J8BG70-F1
#
_cell.length_a   1.000
_cell.length_b   1.000
_cell.length_c   1.000
_cell.angle_alpha   90.00
_cell.angle_beta   90.00
_cell.angle_gamma   90.00
#
_symmetry.space_group_name_H-M   'P 1'
#
loop_
_entity.id
_entity.type
_entity.pdbx_description
1 polymer ?
#
loop_
_entity_poly.entity_id
_entity_poly.type
_entity_poly.pdbx_seq_one_letter_code
_entity_poly.pdbx_strand_id
1 'polypeptide(L)'
;RLGGRHAAHLQNPKIQRYAPIQSQLRIVLISKMPKPEEVLIVENEHGEIVKETLKDTDAIQLYMSMRHCLVYLTNLDPEDTQMLFFNASKFRQMLTSFWCR
;
A
#
# COMPACT_ATOMS: atom_id res chain seq x y z
N ARG A 1 8.38 -11.68 -23.46
CA ARG A 1 9.81 -11.46 -23.09
C ARG A 1 10.00 -9.99 -22.70
N LEU A 2 9.59 -9.58 -21.48
CA LEU A 2 9.63 -8.19 -21.00
C LEU A 2 10.85 -7.88 -20.09
N GLY A 3 11.79 -8.81 -19.94
CA GLY A 3 12.88 -8.72 -18.96
C GLY A 3 14.06 -7.80 -19.32
N GLY A 4 14.10 -7.20 -20.51
CA GLY A 4 15.27 -6.43 -20.96
C GLY A 4 15.39 -5.00 -20.41
N ARG A 5 14.27 -4.35 -20.05
CA ARG A 5 14.25 -2.96 -19.59
C ARG A 5 14.34 -2.80 -18.06
N HIS A 6 13.78 -3.74 -17.30
CA HIS A 6 13.79 -3.69 -15.84
C HIS A 6 15.20 -3.89 -15.25
N ALA A 7 16.01 -4.78 -15.85
CA ALA A 7 17.37 -5.03 -15.40
C ALA A 7 18.31 -3.82 -15.57
N ALA A 8 18.04 -2.93 -16.53
CA ALA A 8 18.91 -1.79 -16.80
C ALA A 8 18.86 -0.71 -15.70
N HIS A 9 17.71 -0.51 -15.05
CA HIS A 9 17.59 0.47 -13.97
C HIS A 9 18.19 -0.05 -12.66
N LEU A 10 18.10 -1.36 -12.41
CA LEU A 10 18.75 -2.05 -11.28
C LEU A 10 20.29 -2.02 -11.38
N GLN A 11 20.87 -1.66 -12.54
CA GLN A 11 22.32 -1.45 -12.69
C GLN A 11 22.79 -0.08 -12.17
N ASN A 12 21.89 0.79 -11.71
CA ASN A 12 22.29 2.06 -11.09
C ASN A 12 22.96 1.78 -9.73
N PRO A 13 24.24 2.17 -9.52
CA PRO A 13 24.96 1.91 -8.27
C PRO A 13 24.26 2.47 -7.02
N LYS A 14 23.51 3.57 -7.18
CA LYS A 14 22.73 4.17 -6.09
C LYS A 14 21.58 3.25 -5.65
N ILE A 15 20.90 2.62 -6.60
CA ILE A 15 19.76 1.75 -6.32
C ILE A 15 20.24 0.48 -5.63
N GLN A 16 21.33 -0.12 -6.10
CA GLN A 16 21.94 -1.30 -5.47
C GLN A 16 22.37 -1.02 -4.03
N ARG A 17 22.95 0.16 -3.76
CA ARG A 17 23.36 0.53 -2.39
C ARG A 17 22.18 0.59 -1.41
N TYR A 18 21.01 1.05 -1.86
CA TYR A 18 19.83 1.20 -1.00
C TYR A 18 18.86 0.02 -1.06
N ALA A 19 19.05 -0.93 -1.97
CA ALA A 19 18.20 -2.11 -2.12
C ALA A 19 17.79 -2.81 -0.80
N PRO A 20 18.69 -3.10 0.15
CA PRO A 20 18.29 -3.76 1.41
C PRO A 20 17.38 -2.88 2.27
N ILE A 21 17.64 -1.58 2.33
CA ILE A 21 16.83 -0.63 3.10
C ILE A 21 15.47 -0.41 2.43
N GLN A 22 15.42 -0.40 1.09
CA GLN A 22 14.17 -0.30 0.34
C GLN A 22 13.26 -1.52 0.61
N SER A 23 13.81 -2.73 0.63
CA SER A 23 13.04 -3.94 0.95
C SER A 23 12.51 -3.92 2.39
N GLN A 24 13.33 -3.48 3.37
CA GLN A 24 12.87 -3.27 4.75
C GLN A 24 11.76 -2.20 4.84
N LEU A 25 11.89 -1.10 4.11
CA LEU A 25 10.89 -0.03 4.07
C LEU A 25 9.56 -0.54 3.52
N ARG A 26 9.57 -1.37 2.45
CA ARG A 26 8.36 -2.03 1.93
C ARG A 26 7.67 -2.87 3.00
N ILE A 27 8.43 -3.65 3.77
CA ILE A 27 7.89 -4.45 4.89
C ILE A 27 7.21 -3.57 5.94
N VAL A 28 7.87 -2.47 6.35
CA VAL A 28 7.32 -1.53 7.33
C VAL A 28 6.05 -0.87 6.82
N LEU A 29 6.06 -0.38 5.58
CA LEU A 29 4.89 0.23 4.95
C LEU A 29 3.72 -0.75 4.92
N ILE A 30 3.92 -1.98 4.45
CA ILE A 30 2.88 -3.02 4.41
C ILE A 30 2.37 -3.38 5.81
N SER A 31 3.26 -3.41 6.81
CA SER A 31 2.91 -3.83 8.17
C SER A 31 2.17 -2.77 8.98
N LYS A 32 2.44 -1.49 8.69
CA LYS A 32 2.00 -0.32 9.47
C LYS A 32 1.01 0.58 8.73
N MET A 33 0.74 0.31 7.46
CA MET A 33 -0.22 1.11 6.69
C MET A 33 -1.59 1.06 7.40
N PRO A 34 -2.19 2.23 7.70
CA PRO A 34 -3.47 2.30 8.37
C PRO A 34 -4.54 1.64 7.49
N LYS A 35 -5.54 1.03 8.12
CA LYS A 35 -6.71 0.55 7.39
C LYS A 35 -7.38 1.77 6.76
N PRO A 36 -7.64 1.75 5.45
CA PRO A 36 -8.37 2.85 4.83
C PRO A 36 -9.81 2.93 5.36
N GLU A 37 -10.42 4.12 5.31
CA GLU A 37 -11.69 4.43 5.99
C GLU A 37 -12.79 3.38 5.73
N GLU A 38 -13.43 2.95 6.82
CA GLU A 38 -14.64 2.16 6.77
C GLU A 38 -15.85 3.08 6.75
N VAL A 39 -16.70 2.90 5.74
CA VAL A 39 -18.00 3.53 5.69
C VAL A 39 -18.96 2.74 6.57
N LEU A 40 -19.56 3.40 7.55
CA LEU A 40 -20.66 2.83 8.33
C LEU A 40 -22.00 3.35 7.78
N ILE A 41 -22.94 2.42 7.58
CA ILE A 41 -24.32 2.74 7.25
C ILE A 41 -25.07 2.75 8.58
N VAL A 42 -25.56 3.91 8.98
CA VAL A 42 -26.25 4.11 10.25
C VAL A 42 -27.64 4.66 9.96
N GLU A 43 -28.66 4.17 10.67
CA GLU A 43 -30.00 4.74 10.64
C GLU A 43 -30.03 5.92 11.61
N ASN A 44 -30.36 7.12 11.13
CA ASN A 44 -30.42 8.32 11.98
C ASN A 44 -31.70 8.31 12.84
N GLU A 45 -31.81 9.25 13.79
CA GLU A 45 -32.99 9.37 14.68
C GLU A 45 -34.31 9.65 13.94
N HIS A 46 -34.25 9.99 12.65
CA HIS A 46 -35.40 10.24 11.78
C HIS A 46 -35.75 9.02 10.90
N GLY A 47 -35.06 7.88 11.08
CA GLY A 47 -35.28 6.65 10.31
C GLY A 47 -34.68 6.68 8.89
N GLU A 48 -33.83 7.65 8.57
CA GLU A 48 -33.15 7.73 7.28
C GLU A 48 -31.81 7.00 7.31
N ILE A 49 -31.53 6.25 6.25
CA ILE A 49 -30.26 5.56 6.07
C ILE A 49 -29.21 6.59 5.63
N VAL A 50 -28.29 6.94 6.54
CA VAL A 50 -27.21 7.88 6.28
C VAL A 50 -25.84 7.18 6.30
N LYS A 51 -24.94 7.67 5.45
CA LYS A 51 -23.57 7.18 5.32
C LYS A 51 -22.65 8.05 6.18
N GLU A 52 -22.37 7.65 7.42
CA GLU A 52 -21.43 8.38 8.26
C GLU A 52 -19.99 7.94 7.95
N THR A 53 -19.16 8.91 7.56
CA THR A 53 -17.72 8.70 7.32
C THR A 53 -16.97 9.27 8.52
N LEU A 54 -16.30 8.42 9.30
CA LEU A 54 -15.41 8.86 10.36
C LEU A 54 -14.17 9.51 9.74
N LYS A 55 -14.21 10.83 9.54
CA LYS A 55 -13.13 11.60 8.91
C LYS A 55 -11.95 11.80 9.85
N ASP A 56 -11.13 10.79 10.01
CA ASP A 56 -9.79 10.96 10.58
C ASP A 56 -8.83 11.46 9.49
N THR A 57 -8.72 12.78 9.38
CA THR A 57 -7.94 13.45 8.33
C THR A 57 -6.46 13.07 8.40
N ASP A 58 -5.92 12.84 9.60
CA ASP A 58 -4.51 12.48 9.79
C ASP A 58 -4.25 11.05 9.33
N ALA A 59 -5.17 10.13 9.64
CA ALA A 59 -5.12 8.75 9.15
C ALA A 59 -5.22 8.68 7.62
N ILE A 60 -6.05 9.52 7.00
CA ILE A 60 -6.18 9.62 5.53
C ILE A 60 -4.86 10.12 4.93
N GLN A 61 -4.30 11.21 5.45
CA GLN A 61 -3.05 11.77 4.93
C GLN A 61 -1.89 10.78 5.07
N LEU A 62 -1.82 10.06 6.19
CA LEU A 62 -0.84 9.02 6.42
C LEU A 62 -1.00 7.87 5.42
N TYR A 63 -2.22 7.37 5.21
CA TYR A 63 -2.52 6.35 4.20
C TYR A 63 -2.05 6.77 2.81
N MET A 64 -2.41 7.99 2.38
CA MET A 64 -2.05 8.52 1.05
C MET A 64 -0.53 8.62 0.88
N SER A 65 0.17 9.12 1.90
CA SER A 65 1.63 9.24 1.90
C SER A 65 2.31 7.88 1.82
N MET A 66 1.86 6.91 2.62
CA MET A 66 2.41 5.55 2.62
C MET A 66 2.13 4.84 1.29
N ARG A 67 0.94 5.05 0.70
CA ARG A 67 0.57 4.51 -0.61
C ARG A 67 1.44 5.08 -1.72
N HIS A 68 1.65 6.40 -1.76
CA HIS A 68 2.52 7.03 -2.76
C HIS A 68 3.97 6.52 -2.66
N CYS A 69 4.48 6.39 -1.43
CA CYS A 69 5.82 5.84 -1.20
C CYS A 69 5.92 4.38 -1.68
N LEU A 70 4.94 3.53 -1.36
CA LEU A 70 4.94 2.13 -1.79
C LEU A 70 4.85 2.00 -3.32
N VAL A 71 4.00 2.79 -3.98
CA VAL A 71 3.91 2.82 -5.45
C VAL A 71 5.24 3.22 -6.08
N TYR A 72 5.93 4.22 -5.51
CA TYR A 72 7.27 4.61 -5.98
C TYR A 72 8.27 3.45 -5.84
N LEU A 73 8.29 2.77 -4.69
CA LEU A 73 9.17 1.62 -4.45
C LEU A 73 8.85 0.43 -5.37
N THR A 74 7.59 0.21 -5.75
CA THR A 74 7.19 -0.84 -6.71
C THR A 74 7.68 -0.52 -8.12
N ASN A 75 7.68 0.75 -8.53
CA ASN A 75 8.25 1.15 -9.82
C ASN A 75 9.77 0.98 -9.88
N LEU A 76 10.45 1.00 -8.72
CA LEU A 76 11.89 0.76 -8.62
C LEU A 76 12.25 -0.73 -8.69
N ASP A 77 11.49 -1.57 -8.01
CA ASP A 77 11.68 -3.03 -8.00
C ASP A 77 10.32 -3.74 -7.85
N PRO A 78 9.66 -4.09 -8.96
CA PRO A 78 8.38 -4.77 -8.93
C PRO A 78 8.50 -6.23 -8.46
N GLU A 79 9.63 -6.89 -8.70
CA GLU A 79 9.84 -8.30 -8.35
C GLU A 79 9.99 -8.48 -6.84
N ASP A 80 10.83 -7.67 -6.17
CA ASP A 80 10.95 -7.67 -4.70
C ASP A 80 9.61 -7.35 -4.04
N THR A 81 8.87 -6.39 -4.62
CA THR A 81 7.56 -6.00 -4.09
C THR A 81 6.54 -7.14 -4.21
N GLN A 82 6.47 -7.83 -5.36
CA GLN A 82 5.59 -9.00 -5.53
C GLN A 82 5.96 -10.14 -4.58
N MET A 83 7.25 -10.41 -4.40
CA MET A 83 7.73 -11.43 -3.48
C MET A 83 7.36 -11.11 -2.03
N LEU A 84 7.54 -9.85 -1.61
CA LEU A 84 7.14 -9.40 -0.28
C LEU A 84 5.63 -9.51 -0.06
N PHE A 85 4.81 -9.19 -1.06
CA PHE A 85 3.35 -9.36 -0.95
C PHE A 85 2.93 -10.82 -0.86
N PHE A 86 3.62 -11.73 -1.56
CA PHE A 86 3.34 -13.16 -1.45
C PHE A 86 3.70 -13.71 -0.07
N ASN A 87 4.84 -13.27 0.48
CA ASN A 87 5.32 -13.71 1.79
C ASN A 87 4.57 -13.05 2.96
N ALA A 88 4.07 -11.82 2.77
CA ALA A 88 3.34 -11.10 3.80
C ALA A 88 1.85 -11.49 3.82
N SER A 89 1.49 -12.48 4.64
CA SER A 89 0.09 -12.93 4.82
C SER A 89 -0.88 -11.81 5.23
N LYS A 90 -0.37 -10.71 5.78
CA LYS A 90 -1.14 -9.53 6.24
C LYS A 90 -1.75 -8.73 5.08
N PHE A 91 -1.14 -8.74 3.89
CA PHE A 91 -1.60 -7.95 2.75
C PHE A 91 -2.95 -8.45 2.19
N ARG A 92 -3.23 -9.74 2.36
CA ARG A 92 -4.48 -10.36 1.89
C ARG A 92 -5.73 -9.75 2.52
N GLN A 93 -5.66 -9.29 3.77
CA GLN A 93 -6.78 -8.61 4.46
C GLN A 93 -7.00 -7.17 3.96
N MET A 94 -5.94 -6.51 3.50
CA MET A 94 -6.00 -5.15 2.96
C MET A 94 -6.48 -5.14 1.50
N LEU A 95 -6.13 -6.16 0.69
CA LEU A 95 -6.63 -6.31 -0.68
C LEU A 95 -8.11 -6.70 -0.74
N THR A 96 -8.60 -7.59 0.14
CA THR A 96 -10.03 -7.96 0.16
C THR A 96 -10.94 -6.78 0.51
N SER A 97 -10.42 -5.80 1.26
CA SER A 97 -11.19 -4.61 1.64
C SER A 97 -11.12 -3.48 0.61
N PHE A 98 -10.12 -3.46 -0.29
CA PHE A 98 -9.84 -2.29 -1.15
C PHE A 98 -9.60 -2.53 -2.65
N TRP A 99 -9.39 -3.77 -3.10
CA TRP A 99 -9.13 -4.10 -4.52
C TRP A 99 -10.13 -5.11 -5.13
N CYS A 100 -10.97 -5.74 -4.30
CA CYS A 100 -12.06 -6.63 -4.74
C CYS A 100 -13.44 -5.96 -4.79
N ARG A 101 -13.50 -4.62 -4.74
CA ARG A 101 -14.73 -3.86 -4.93
C ARG A 101 -14.55 -2.81 -6.02
#